data_AF-A0A1F3BTZ7-F1
#
_entry.id   AF-A0A1F3BTZ7-F1
#
_cell.length_a   1.000
_cell.length_b   1.000
_cell.length_c   1.000
_cell.angle_alpha   90.00
_cell.angle_beta   90.00
_cell.angle_gamma   90.00
#
_symmetry.space_group_name_H-M   'P 1'
#
loop_
_entity.id
_entity.type
_entity.pdbx_description
1 polymer ?
#
loop_
_entity_poly.entity_id
_entity_poly.type
_entity_poly.pdbx_seq_one_letter_code
_entity_poly.pdbx_strand_id
1 'polypeptide(L)'
;MGGTTMASGGQYDRHARVQASASAFALDIVRRAAEEAALSPPSEPIALADYGSATGKNSLAPVAVAVEALRARDPRPILVFHVDQPENDFSTLFSTLRSEPQSYSLGAPSVFGCAVGRSFYEPVLPTGAVSVGWSSAAAHWLSRTPAALTEHLWAPTARSPGAAPFAEQARRDWHSFVRLRADELRPGGQMVVVVATVDEHGVCGGEHVLDGLDHEARRLVSAGALSHEEYGRMVVPNFFLSRPELEGPFAHPELRGRLELIEHVRVIVPDPLWASFETTGNGAAFGAAFVGWLRAFSESCLFGALGPGRSVDERRRLADHAYGELGDEIRRQPEAARCAWRMAALRFRKR
;
A
#
# COMPACT_ATOMS: atom_id res chain seq x y z
N MET A 1 -17.05 8.76 9.43
CA MET A 1 -16.23 8.35 8.26
C MET A 1 -15.41 7.17 8.73
N GLY A 2 -15.63 5.98 8.18
CA GLY A 2 -14.82 4.81 8.54
C GLY A 2 -13.47 4.92 7.85
N GLY A 3 -12.39 4.97 8.63
CA GLY A 3 -11.03 4.90 8.09
C GLY A 3 -10.76 3.53 7.45
N THR A 4 -9.88 3.51 6.46
CA THR A 4 -9.44 2.30 5.76
C THR A 4 -8.26 1.69 6.51
N THR A 5 -8.51 1.22 7.74
CA THR A 5 -7.45 0.70 8.62
C THR A 5 -7.10 -0.73 8.22
N MET A 6 -5.82 -1.07 8.05
CA MET A 6 -5.38 -2.48 7.85
C MET A 6 -5.46 -3.27 9.17
N ALA A 7 -5.50 -4.60 9.10
CA ALA A 7 -5.64 -5.45 10.29
C ALA A 7 -4.51 -5.22 11.32
N SER A 8 -4.87 -4.95 12.57
CA SER A 8 -3.95 -4.81 13.71
C SER A 8 -3.48 -6.18 14.23
N GLY A 9 -2.26 -6.24 14.81
CA GLY A 9 -1.79 -7.42 15.56
C GLY A 9 -0.84 -8.37 14.80
N GLY A 10 0.00 -7.86 13.90
CA GLY A 10 1.07 -8.64 13.26
C GLY A 10 0.61 -9.63 12.17
N GLN A 11 -0.66 -9.63 11.79
CA GLN A 11 -1.18 -10.42 10.66
C GLN A 11 -0.61 -9.92 9.32
N TYR A 12 -0.46 -8.60 9.15
CA TYR A 12 0.20 -8.01 7.99
C TYR A 12 1.64 -8.51 7.82
N ASP A 13 2.43 -8.57 8.91
CA ASP A 13 3.84 -8.97 8.87
C ASP A 13 4.07 -10.42 8.46
N ARG A 14 3.15 -11.32 8.77
CA ARG A 14 3.25 -12.74 8.41
C ARG A 14 2.99 -12.99 6.92
N HIS A 15 2.31 -12.06 6.25
CA HIS A 15 1.88 -12.21 4.85
C HIS A 15 2.42 -11.12 3.90
N ALA A 16 3.24 -10.19 4.40
CA ALA A 16 3.87 -9.08 3.67
C ALA A 16 4.82 -9.49 2.52
N ARG A 17 5.09 -10.78 2.32
CA ARG A 17 6.03 -11.29 1.30
C ARG A 17 5.64 -10.88 -0.12
N VAL A 18 4.33 -10.81 -0.43
CA VAL A 18 3.83 -10.40 -1.75
C VAL A 18 4.15 -8.92 -2.01
N GLN A 19 3.86 -8.04 -1.04
CA GLN A 19 4.13 -6.61 -1.13
C GLN A 19 5.64 -6.29 -1.13
N ALA A 20 6.44 -7.03 -0.36
CA ALA A 20 7.89 -6.91 -0.35
C ALA A 20 8.49 -7.25 -1.73
N SER A 21 8.06 -8.36 -2.33
CA SER A 21 8.49 -8.75 -3.68
C SER A 21 8.05 -7.73 -4.73
N ALA A 22 6.85 -7.16 -4.57
CA ALA A 22 6.31 -6.15 -5.48
C ALA A 22 7.08 -4.83 -5.48
N SER A 23 7.93 -4.55 -4.48
CA SER A 23 8.70 -3.30 -4.41
C SER A 23 10.18 -3.47 -4.73
N ALA A 24 10.67 -4.71 -4.83
CA ALA A 24 12.09 -5.01 -4.97
C ALA A 24 12.71 -4.41 -6.25
N PHE A 25 11.93 -4.32 -7.33
CA PHE A 25 12.38 -3.72 -8.60
C PHE A 25 12.70 -2.22 -8.48
N ALA A 26 12.14 -1.53 -7.48
CA ALA A 26 12.33 -0.10 -7.28
C ALA A 26 13.52 0.25 -6.39
N LEU A 27 14.23 -0.74 -5.81
CA LEU A 27 15.35 -0.47 -4.89
C LEU A 27 16.47 0.35 -5.56
N ASP A 28 16.77 0.10 -6.83
CA ASP A 28 17.76 0.90 -7.56
C ASP A 28 17.28 2.33 -7.83
N ILE A 29 15.98 2.50 -8.09
CA ILE A 29 15.36 3.83 -8.24
C ILE A 29 15.49 4.62 -6.93
N VAL A 30 15.26 3.97 -5.79
CA VAL A 30 15.44 4.56 -4.45
C VAL A 30 16.89 4.97 -4.21
N ARG A 31 17.85 4.11 -4.55
CA ARG A 31 19.28 4.43 -4.44
C ARG A 31 19.63 5.69 -5.23
N ARG A 32 19.30 5.72 -6.52
CA ARG A 32 19.58 6.88 -7.38
C ARG A 32 18.89 8.15 -6.89
N ALA A 33 17.65 8.03 -6.40
CA ALA A 33 16.94 9.16 -5.79
C ALA A 33 17.68 9.72 -4.58
N ALA A 34 18.19 8.85 -3.70
CA ALA A 34 18.97 9.24 -2.54
C ALA A 34 20.37 9.79 -2.89
N GLU A 35 21.00 9.30 -3.95
CA GLU A 35 22.30 9.79 -4.43
C GLU A 35 22.21 11.19 -5.04
N GLU A 36 21.11 11.49 -5.74
CA GLU A 36 20.92 12.76 -6.46
C GLU A 36 20.09 13.80 -5.70
N ALA A 37 19.42 13.43 -4.60
CA ALA A 37 18.61 14.36 -3.84
C ALA A 37 19.45 15.50 -3.24
N ALA A 38 18.89 16.71 -3.24
CA ALA A 38 19.38 17.78 -2.38
C ALA A 38 19.25 17.37 -0.91
N LEU A 39 20.21 17.75 -0.07
CA LEU A 39 20.23 17.41 1.35
C LEU A 39 19.73 18.57 2.22
N SER A 40 19.49 18.28 3.50
CA SER A 40 19.33 19.28 4.57
C SER A 40 20.46 20.30 4.61
N PRO A 41 20.18 21.58 4.96
CA PRO A 41 21.24 22.54 5.27
C PRO A 41 22.21 21.95 6.29
N PRO A 42 23.51 22.29 6.27
CA PRO A 42 24.53 21.65 7.13
C PRO A 42 24.21 21.63 8.63
N SER A 43 23.41 22.59 9.11
CA SER A 43 22.96 22.72 10.50
C SER A 43 21.81 21.78 10.91
N GLU A 44 21.23 21.04 9.96
CA GLU A 44 20.03 20.22 10.18
C GLU A 44 20.29 18.73 9.85
N PRO A 45 19.59 17.80 10.52
CA PRO A 45 19.57 16.40 10.13
C PRO A 45 19.00 16.20 8.73
N ILE A 46 19.46 15.16 8.01
CA ILE A 46 18.87 14.76 6.73
C ILE A 46 17.55 14.05 7.02
N ALA A 47 16.45 14.53 6.43
CA ALA A 47 15.13 13.91 6.60
C ALA A 47 14.77 13.00 5.42
N LEU A 48 14.38 11.77 5.74
CA LEU A 48 13.73 10.80 4.87
C LEU A 48 12.29 10.57 5.35
N ALA A 49 11.34 10.41 4.44
CA ALA A 49 9.95 10.09 4.77
C ALA A 49 9.48 8.82 4.06
N ASP A 50 8.82 7.93 4.79
CA ASP A 50 8.17 6.70 4.32
C ASP A 50 6.65 6.84 4.50
N TYR A 51 5.91 6.99 3.41
CA TYR A 51 4.48 7.26 3.41
C TYR A 51 3.67 5.98 3.17
N GLY A 52 2.94 5.55 4.20
CA GLY A 52 2.23 4.27 4.27
C GLY A 52 3.12 3.16 4.82
N SER A 53 3.72 3.39 5.99
CA SER A 53 4.74 2.51 6.56
C SER A 53 4.19 1.19 7.12
N ALA A 54 2.91 1.14 7.47
CA ALA A 54 2.30 0.08 8.26
C ALA A 54 3.17 -0.27 9.49
N THR A 55 3.47 -1.55 9.67
CA THR A 55 4.37 -2.11 10.69
C THR A 55 5.86 -2.04 10.33
N GLY A 56 6.22 -1.42 9.21
CA GLY A 56 7.59 -1.11 8.79
C GLY A 56 8.36 -2.23 8.09
N LYS A 57 7.82 -3.45 8.04
CA LYS A 57 8.55 -4.61 7.51
C LYS A 57 8.96 -4.45 6.04
N ASN A 58 8.07 -3.90 5.22
CA ASN A 58 8.34 -3.62 3.80
C ASN A 58 9.13 -2.33 3.59
N SER A 59 9.29 -1.51 4.63
CA SER A 59 10.06 -0.27 4.59
C SER A 59 11.54 -0.51 4.86
N LEU A 60 11.92 -1.60 5.53
CA LEU A 60 13.30 -1.85 5.95
C LEU A 60 14.30 -1.80 4.78
N ALA A 61 14.07 -2.58 3.73
CA ALA A 61 14.97 -2.66 2.57
C ALA A 61 15.09 -1.33 1.79
N PRO A 62 14.01 -0.68 1.33
CA PRO A 62 14.13 0.58 0.59
C PRO A 62 14.71 1.71 1.46
N VAL A 63 14.32 1.79 2.74
CA VAL A 63 14.88 2.81 3.65
C VAL A 63 16.36 2.54 3.93
N ALA A 64 16.78 1.29 4.13
CA ALA A 64 18.19 0.95 4.31
C ALA A 64 19.03 1.36 3.09
N VAL A 65 18.54 1.08 1.88
CA VAL A 65 19.20 1.50 0.63
C VAL A 65 19.35 3.02 0.56
N ALA A 66 18.31 3.78 0.88
CA ALA A 66 18.37 5.23 0.89
C ALA A 66 19.32 5.76 1.98
N VAL A 67 19.28 5.18 3.19
CA VAL A 67 20.17 5.54 4.30
C VAL A 67 21.63 5.30 3.95
N GLU A 68 21.95 4.16 3.34
CA GLU A 68 23.31 3.82 2.88
C GLU A 68 23.82 4.84 1.86
N ALA A 69 23.02 5.15 0.84
CA ALA A 69 23.36 6.13 -0.19
C ALA A 69 23.54 7.54 0.38
N LEU A 70 22.68 7.96 1.32
CA LEU A 70 22.81 9.26 2.00
C LEU A 70 24.06 9.30 2.89
N ARG A 71 24.34 8.21 3.62
CA ARG A 71 25.49 8.10 4.52
C ARG A 71 26.82 8.14 3.78
N ALA A 72 26.88 7.60 2.57
CA ALA A 72 28.06 7.70 1.70
C ALA A 72 28.37 9.14 1.27
N ARG A 73 27.36 10.02 1.26
CA ARG A 73 27.49 11.43 0.88
C ARG A 73 27.75 12.35 2.06
N ASP A 74 27.22 12.01 3.24
CA ASP A 74 27.21 12.92 4.38
C ASP A 74 27.14 12.16 5.73
N PRO A 75 27.98 12.49 6.73
CA PRO A 75 28.01 11.82 8.03
C PRO A 75 26.96 12.33 9.05
N ARG A 76 26.15 13.35 8.72
CA ARG A 76 25.19 13.96 9.66
C ARG A 76 24.05 13.02 10.09
N PRO A 77 23.37 13.30 11.22
CA PRO A 77 22.19 12.56 11.63
C PRO A 77 21.13 12.44 10.52
N ILE A 78 20.50 11.26 10.41
CA ILE A 78 19.38 11.00 9.50
C ILE A 78 18.13 10.76 10.34
N LEU A 79 17.03 11.46 10.03
CA LEU A 79 15.71 11.20 10.58
C LEU A 79 14.87 10.48 9.53
N VAL A 80 14.27 9.35 9.90
CA VAL A 80 13.35 8.57 9.06
C VAL A 80 11.94 8.71 9.64
N PHE A 81 11.07 9.45 8.96
CA PHE A 81 9.67 9.63 9.34
C PHE A 81 8.80 8.56 8.69
N HIS A 82 8.33 7.59 9.48
CA HIS A 82 7.31 6.64 9.07
C HIS A 82 5.92 7.24 9.27
N VAL A 83 5.21 7.45 8.18
CA VAL A 83 3.88 8.07 8.17
C VAL A 83 2.85 6.99 7.90
N ASP A 84 1.84 6.90 8.75
CA ASP A 84 0.66 6.05 8.52
C ASP A 84 -0.58 6.65 9.19
N GLN A 85 -1.74 6.00 9.05
CA GLN A 85 -2.98 6.41 9.70
C GLN A 85 -2.85 6.40 11.24
N PRO A 86 -3.63 7.23 11.95
CA PRO A 86 -3.63 7.26 13.42
C PRO A 86 -3.84 5.89 14.08
N GLU A 87 -4.65 5.04 13.45
CA GLU A 87 -5.02 3.71 13.95
C GLU A 87 -3.95 2.64 13.67
N ASN A 88 -2.85 2.97 12.99
CA ASN A 88 -1.77 2.03 12.71
C ASN A 88 -1.07 1.54 14.00
N ASP A 89 -0.58 0.30 13.97
CA ASP A 89 0.17 -0.28 15.08
C ASP A 89 1.64 0.17 15.07
N PHE A 90 1.87 1.40 15.52
CA PHE A 90 3.22 1.96 15.64
C PHE A 90 4.08 1.23 16.69
N SER A 91 3.48 0.53 17.66
CA SER A 91 4.24 -0.29 18.63
C SER A 91 4.93 -1.46 17.93
N THR A 92 4.23 -2.09 16.99
CA THR A 92 4.82 -3.13 16.13
C THR A 92 5.88 -2.52 15.20
N LEU A 93 5.64 -1.34 14.60
CA LEU A 93 6.67 -0.63 13.83
C LEU A 93 7.97 -0.45 14.64
N PHE A 94 7.90 0.10 15.85
CA PHE A 94 9.09 0.31 16.68
C PHE A 94 9.76 -1.01 17.10
N SER A 95 8.97 -2.07 17.29
CA SER A 95 9.51 -3.41 17.54
C SER A 95 10.26 -3.93 16.32
N THR A 96 9.68 -3.84 15.12
CA THR A 96 10.31 -4.20 13.83
C THR A 96 11.64 -3.49 13.67
N LEU A 97 11.68 -2.16 13.86
CA LEU A 97 12.91 -1.36 13.75
C LEU A 97 13.99 -1.76 14.75
N ARG A 98 13.60 -2.27 15.92
CA ARG A 98 14.55 -2.68 16.98
C ARG A 98 15.05 -4.12 16.82
N SER A 99 14.24 -5.02 16.27
CA SER A 99 14.53 -6.46 16.31
C SER A 99 14.85 -7.10 14.96
N GLU A 100 14.40 -6.54 13.85
CA GLU A 100 14.64 -7.16 12.54
C GLU A 100 16.10 -6.96 12.09
N PRO A 101 16.83 -8.02 11.72
CA PRO A 101 18.26 -7.93 11.36
C PRO A 101 18.57 -6.96 10.21
N GLN A 102 17.59 -6.73 9.33
CA GLN A 102 17.69 -5.83 8.17
C GLN A 102 17.36 -4.38 8.50
N SER A 103 17.08 -4.06 9.77
CA SER A 103 16.71 -2.70 10.16
C SER A 103 17.87 -1.74 9.96
N TYR A 104 17.57 -0.62 9.29
CA TYR A 104 18.51 0.45 8.99
C TYR A 104 19.01 1.20 10.24
N SER A 105 18.35 1.02 11.39
CA SER A 105 18.74 1.64 12.67
C SER A 105 19.66 0.75 13.50
N LEU A 106 19.78 -0.55 13.17
CA LEU A 106 20.67 -1.45 13.89
C LEU A 106 22.13 -1.13 13.56
N GLY A 107 22.93 -0.84 14.59
CA GLY A 107 24.34 -0.48 14.42
C GLY A 107 24.58 0.90 13.80
N ALA A 108 23.54 1.71 13.61
CA ALA A 108 23.61 3.04 12.99
C ALA A 108 23.21 4.13 14.01
N PRO A 109 24.09 4.51 14.95
CA PRO A 109 23.73 5.37 16.10
C PRO A 109 23.29 6.80 15.73
N SER A 110 23.52 7.22 14.48
CA SER A 110 23.10 8.52 13.94
C SER A 110 21.92 8.43 12.96
N VAL A 111 21.16 7.32 12.98
CA VAL A 111 19.95 7.14 12.17
C VAL A 111 18.77 6.86 13.10
N PHE A 112 17.75 7.72 13.04
CA PHE A 112 16.64 7.73 13.99
C PHE A 112 15.32 7.45 13.28
N GLY A 113 14.56 6.47 13.79
CA GLY A 113 13.18 6.23 13.36
C GLY A 113 12.19 7.11 14.13
N CYS A 114 11.30 7.76 13.40
CA CYS A 114 10.19 8.58 13.91
C CYS A 114 8.87 8.05 13.33
N ALA A 115 7.75 8.35 14.01
CA ALA A 115 6.42 8.00 13.54
C ALA A 115 5.52 9.24 13.44
N VAL A 116 4.67 9.28 12.43
CA VAL A 116 3.63 10.31 12.22
C VAL A 116 2.30 9.60 11.97
N GLY A 117 1.42 9.61 12.97
CA GLY A 117 0.07 9.03 12.90
C GLY A 117 -0.94 10.01 12.32
N ARG A 118 -0.89 10.23 11.00
CA ARG A 118 -1.80 11.12 10.27
C ARG A 118 -1.90 10.67 8.82
N SER A 119 -3.10 10.76 8.24
CA SER A 119 -3.32 10.46 6.82
C SER A 119 -2.37 11.27 5.93
N PHE A 120 -1.65 10.61 5.03
CA PHE A 120 -0.78 11.28 4.06
C PHE A 120 -1.57 12.05 2.98
N TYR A 121 -2.90 11.97 2.97
CA TYR A 121 -3.77 12.88 2.22
C TYR A 121 -3.97 14.24 2.92
N GLU A 122 -3.27 14.46 4.03
CA GLU A 122 -3.15 15.73 4.74
C GLU A 122 -1.66 16.13 4.84
N PRO A 123 -1.33 17.38 5.23
CA PRO A 123 0.05 17.76 5.54
C PRO A 123 0.58 16.97 6.74
N VAL A 124 1.66 16.23 6.55
CA VAL A 124 2.25 15.37 7.60
C VAL A 124 3.63 15.82 8.06
N LEU A 125 4.33 16.59 7.23
CA LEU A 125 5.64 17.15 7.54
C LEU A 125 5.70 18.64 7.17
N PRO A 126 6.62 19.43 7.77
CA PRO A 126 6.79 20.83 7.39
C PRO A 126 7.20 20.99 5.93
N THR A 127 6.80 22.12 5.33
CA THR A 127 7.20 22.49 3.97
C THR A 127 8.73 22.53 3.85
N GLY A 128 9.27 21.86 2.83
CA GLY A 128 10.72 21.85 2.57
C GLY A 128 11.56 21.00 3.53
N ALA A 129 10.95 20.16 4.38
CA ALA A 129 11.69 19.35 5.33
C ALA A 129 12.38 18.13 4.67
N VAL A 130 11.72 17.48 3.70
CA VAL A 130 12.09 16.13 3.25
C VAL A 130 13.11 16.17 2.12
N SER A 131 14.21 15.40 2.26
CA SER A 131 15.23 15.22 1.21
C SER A 131 14.86 14.07 0.28
N VAL A 132 14.47 12.94 0.85
CA VAL A 132 14.07 11.72 0.12
C VAL A 132 12.73 11.24 0.66
N GLY A 133 11.76 11.04 -0.22
CA GLY A 133 10.50 10.41 0.11
C GLY A 133 10.35 9.05 -0.56
N TRP A 134 9.70 8.13 0.14
CA TRP A 134 9.38 6.78 -0.30
C TRP A 134 7.92 6.47 0.00
N SER A 135 7.23 5.80 -0.91
CA SER A 135 5.92 5.22 -0.65
C SER A 135 5.78 3.96 -1.48
N SER A 136 5.30 2.87 -0.90
CA SER A 136 5.00 1.66 -1.66
C SER A 136 3.69 1.04 -1.24
N ALA A 137 2.92 0.63 -2.25
CA ALA A 137 1.66 -0.07 -2.10
C ALA A 137 0.64 0.64 -1.16
N ALA A 138 0.73 1.97 -1.06
CA ALA A 138 -0.07 2.77 -0.14
C ALA A 138 -0.93 3.81 -0.86
N ALA A 139 -0.38 4.57 -1.81
CA ALA A 139 -1.09 5.69 -2.45
C ALA A 139 -2.26 5.27 -3.39
N HIS A 140 -2.50 3.98 -3.60
CA HIS A 140 -3.68 3.46 -4.31
C HIS A 140 -4.87 3.20 -3.37
N TRP A 141 -4.68 3.25 -2.05
CA TRP A 141 -5.76 3.21 -1.07
C TRP A 141 -6.46 4.55 -1.01
N LEU A 142 -7.78 4.56 -1.16
CA LEU A 142 -8.57 5.79 -1.21
C LEU A 142 -8.68 6.42 0.18
N SER A 143 -8.77 7.75 0.23
CA SER A 143 -8.96 8.50 1.48
C SER A 143 -10.32 8.23 2.14
N ARG A 144 -11.27 7.69 1.38
CA ARG A 144 -12.59 7.24 1.84
C ARG A 144 -13.21 6.26 0.84
N THR A 145 -14.17 5.46 1.30
CA THR A 145 -15.06 4.69 0.42
C THR A 145 -16.10 5.62 -0.22
N PRO A 146 -16.10 5.80 -1.56
CA PRO A 146 -16.93 6.80 -2.22
C PRO A 146 -18.39 6.34 -2.45
N ALA A 147 -18.63 5.04 -2.54
CA ALA A 147 -19.95 4.46 -2.75
C ALA A 147 -20.03 3.04 -2.19
N ALA A 148 -21.25 2.60 -1.85
CA ALA A 148 -21.55 1.19 -1.59
C ALA A 148 -21.50 0.39 -2.89
N LEU A 149 -21.17 -0.90 -2.80
CA LEU A 149 -21.17 -1.83 -3.93
C LEU A 149 -22.18 -2.96 -3.65
N THR A 150 -23.18 -3.12 -4.51
CA THR A 150 -24.28 -4.07 -4.28
C THR A 150 -24.13 -5.39 -5.02
N GLU A 151 -23.07 -5.54 -5.82
CA GLU A 151 -22.85 -6.72 -6.65
C GLU A 151 -21.39 -7.19 -6.68
N HIS A 152 -20.53 -6.65 -5.85
CA HIS A 152 -19.14 -7.08 -5.72
C HIS A 152 -18.54 -6.37 -4.52
N LEU A 153 -17.46 -6.93 -3.99
CA LEU A 153 -16.74 -6.34 -2.86
C LEU A 153 -15.68 -5.31 -3.28
N TRP A 154 -15.45 -5.16 -4.59
CA TRP A 154 -14.27 -4.46 -5.10
C TRP A 154 -14.39 -3.92 -6.51
N ALA A 155 -14.03 -2.65 -6.69
CA ALA A 155 -14.05 -1.96 -7.98
C ALA A 155 -12.69 -1.29 -8.29
N PRO A 156 -11.63 -2.09 -8.54
CA PRO A 156 -10.24 -1.59 -8.61
C PRO A 156 -9.90 -0.79 -9.85
N THR A 157 -10.68 -0.90 -10.93
CA THR A 157 -10.33 -0.32 -12.23
C THR A 157 -11.55 0.31 -12.88
N ALA A 158 -11.33 1.15 -13.90
CA ALA A 158 -12.41 1.74 -14.68
C ALA A 158 -13.30 0.71 -15.40
N ARG A 159 -12.87 -0.56 -15.50
CA ARG A 159 -13.65 -1.66 -16.08
C ARG A 159 -14.63 -2.28 -15.09
N SER A 160 -14.42 -2.06 -13.79
CA SER A 160 -15.27 -2.65 -12.76
C SER A 160 -16.66 -1.99 -12.80
N PRO A 161 -17.75 -2.75 -12.67
CA PRO A 161 -19.08 -2.16 -12.52
C PRO A 161 -19.11 -1.18 -11.33
N GLY A 162 -19.79 -0.05 -11.45
CA GLY A 162 -19.85 0.94 -10.36
C GLY A 162 -18.54 1.68 -10.05
N ALA A 163 -17.50 1.56 -10.87
CA ALA A 163 -16.18 2.15 -10.63
C ALA A 163 -16.10 3.69 -10.71
N ALA A 164 -17.06 4.37 -11.34
CA ALA A 164 -16.93 5.79 -11.64
C ALA A 164 -16.69 6.69 -10.39
N PRO A 165 -17.39 6.51 -9.26
CA PRO A 165 -17.08 7.24 -8.02
C PRO A 165 -15.70 6.92 -7.45
N PHE A 166 -15.23 5.68 -7.61
CA PHE A 166 -13.90 5.23 -7.17
C PHE A 166 -12.80 5.86 -8.02
N ALA A 167 -12.96 5.90 -9.34
CA ALA A 167 -12.03 6.57 -10.25
C ALA A 167 -11.93 8.07 -9.96
N GLU A 168 -13.05 8.74 -9.69
CA GLU A 168 -13.06 10.15 -9.32
C GLU A 168 -12.34 10.39 -7.98
N GLN A 169 -12.60 9.56 -6.98
CA GLN A 169 -11.94 9.64 -5.69
C GLN A 169 -10.42 9.41 -5.83
N ALA A 170 -10.02 8.40 -6.59
CA ALA A 170 -8.61 8.06 -6.83
C ALA A 170 -7.83 9.19 -7.50
N ARG A 171 -8.40 9.83 -8.53
CA ARG A 171 -7.76 10.97 -9.20
C ARG A 171 -7.56 12.16 -8.26
N ARG A 172 -8.56 12.45 -7.40
CA ARG A 172 -8.47 13.53 -6.39
C ARG A 172 -7.42 13.23 -5.32
N ASP A 173 -7.43 11.99 -4.83
CA ASP A 173 -6.50 11.52 -3.80
C ASP A 173 -5.06 11.52 -4.33
N TRP A 174 -4.83 10.99 -5.54
CA TRP A 174 -3.52 11.00 -6.19
C TRP A 174 -2.99 12.42 -6.41
N HIS A 175 -3.81 13.31 -6.96
CA HIS A 175 -3.42 14.71 -7.14
C HIS A 175 -3.08 15.38 -5.80
N SER A 176 -3.90 15.16 -4.77
CA SER A 176 -3.67 15.70 -3.42
C SER A 176 -2.39 15.16 -2.80
N PHE A 177 -2.13 13.86 -2.92
CA PHE A 177 -0.90 13.23 -2.49
C PHE A 177 0.31 13.89 -3.14
N VAL A 178 0.37 13.94 -4.48
CA VAL A 178 1.51 14.52 -5.20
C VAL A 178 1.72 15.99 -4.83
N ARG A 179 0.64 16.78 -4.72
CA ARG A 179 0.70 18.18 -4.29
C ARG A 179 1.28 18.35 -2.89
N LEU A 180 0.81 17.58 -1.91
CA LEU A 180 1.31 17.63 -0.54
C LEU A 180 2.78 17.21 -0.45
N ARG A 181 3.18 16.17 -1.20
CA ARG A 181 4.59 15.79 -1.28
C ARG A 181 5.44 16.89 -1.92
N ALA A 182 4.91 17.62 -2.91
CA ALA A 182 5.58 18.79 -3.48
C ALA A 182 5.78 19.92 -2.45
N ASP A 183 4.89 20.06 -1.47
CA ASP A 183 5.04 21.03 -0.38
C ASP A 183 6.15 20.56 0.59
N GLU A 184 6.09 19.31 1.02
CA GLU A 184 6.98 18.71 2.03
C GLU A 184 8.42 18.50 1.56
N LEU A 185 8.64 18.18 0.28
CA LEU A 185 9.99 18.06 -0.28
C LEU A 185 10.73 19.41 -0.25
N ARG A 186 12.02 19.39 0.00
CA ARG A 186 12.92 20.54 -0.24
C ARG A 186 13.16 20.76 -1.75
N PRO A 187 13.51 21.97 -2.22
CA PRO A 187 13.99 22.16 -3.58
C PRO A 187 15.15 21.18 -3.89
N GLY A 188 15.05 20.44 -4.99
CA GLY A 188 15.97 19.36 -5.36
C GLY A 188 15.77 18.04 -4.60
N GLY A 189 14.85 17.98 -3.64
CA GLY A 189 14.44 16.74 -2.97
C GLY A 189 13.71 15.81 -3.93
N GLN A 190 13.79 14.50 -3.66
CA GLN A 190 13.26 13.47 -4.56
C GLN A 190 12.27 12.54 -3.85
N MET A 191 11.32 12.00 -4.60
CA MET A 191 10.34 11.04 -4.14
C MET A 191 10.32 9.84 -5.07
N VAL A 192 10.21 8.64 -4.49
CA VAL A 192 9.92 7.40 -5.20
C VAL A 192 8.60 6.84 -4.70
N VAL A 193 7.68 6.55 -5.62
CA VAL A 193 6.34 6.02 -5.33
C VAL A 193 6.14 4.73 -6.11
N VAL A 194 5.81 3.64 -5.42
CA VAL A 194 5.41 2.35 -6.02
C VAL A 194 3.93 2.11 -5.78
N VAL A 195 3.15 1.94 -6.85
CA VAL A 195 1.69 1.75 -6.78
C VAL A 195 1.23 0.68 -7.76
N ALA A 196 0.12 0.01 -7.45
CA ALA A 196 -0.59 -0.82 -8.41
C ALA A 196 -1.20 0.07 -9.51
N THR A 197 -1.19 -0.43 -10.74
CA THR A 197 -1.63 0.30 -11.94
C THR A 197 -2.35 -0.65 -12.90
N VAL A 198 -2.79 -0.12 -14.03
CA VAL A 198 -3.38 -0.87 -15.13
C VAL A 198 -2.59 -0.72 -16.42
N ASP A 199 -2.75 -1.68 -17.33
CA ASP A 199 -2.29 -1.53 -18.72
C ASP A 199 -3.23 -0.67 -19.56
N GLU A 200 -2.92 -0.55 -20.85
CA GLU A 200 -3.66 0.23 -21.85
C GLU A 200 -5.10 -0.29 -22.05
N HIS A 201 -5.38 -1.52 -21.60
CA HIS A 201 -6.70 -2.14 -21.65
C HIS A 201 -7.40 -2.14 -20.29
N GLY A 202 -6.89 -1.40 -19.30
CA GLY A 202 -7.48 -1.31 -17.97
C GLY A 202 -7.37 -2.57 -17.12
N VAL A 203 -6.46 -3.50 -17.46
CA VAL A 203 -6.19 -4.73 -16.70
C VAL A 203 -5.16 -4.44 -15.61
N CYS A 204 -5.39 -4.84 -14.37
CA CYS A 204 -4.43 -4.80 -13.26
C CYS A 204 -3.76 -6.16 -12.99
N GLY A 205 -4.37 -7.26 -13.44
CA GLY A 205 -3.83 -8.62 -13.32
C GLY A 205 -4.18 -9.35 -12.03
N GLY A 206 -5.15 -8.85 -11.27
CA GLY A 206 -5.72 -9.51 -10.09
C GLY A 206 -7.21 -9.29 -9.97
N GLU A 207 -7.91 -9.08 -11.09
CA GLU A 207 -9.34 -8.72 -11.16
C GLU A 207 -10.24 -9.69 -10.38
N HIS A 208 -9.85 -10.97 -10.34
CA HIS A 208 -10.60 -12.06 -9.74
C HIS A 208 -10.25 -12.31 -8.26
N VAL A 209 -9.32 -11.56 -7.67
CA VAL A 209 -8.74 -11.87 -6.35
C VAL A 209 -9.78 -11.89 -5.22
N LEU A 210 -10.91 -11.20 -5.39
CA LEU A 210 -12.00 -11.15 -4.43
C LEU A 210 -13.24 -11.96 -4.85
N ASP A 211 -13.24 -12.64 -5.99
CA ASP A 211 -14.43 -13.33 -6.50
C ASP A 211 -14.92 -14.43 -5.54
N GLY A 212 -14.00 -15.21 -4.97
CA GLY A 212 -14.37 -16.25 -4.00
C GLY A 212 -14.91 -15.68 -2.68
N LEU A 213 -14.36 -14.55 -2.21
CA LEU A 213 -14.92 -13.86 -1.03
C LEU A 213 -16.26 -13.20 -1.34
N ASP A 214 -16.45 -12.66 -2.54
CA ASP A 214 -17.72 -12.11 -2.98
C ASP A 214 -18.81 -13.19 -3.03
N HIS A 215 -18.47 -14.34 -3.62
CA HIS A 215 -19.34 -15.51 -3.65
C HIS A 215 -19.79 -15.91 -2.24
N GLU A 216 -18.83 -16.02 -1.31
CA GLU A 216 -19.12 -16.44 0.05
C GLU A 216 -19.91 -15.38 0.83
N ALA A 217 -19.62 -14.09 0.65
CA ALA A 217 -20.40 -13.00 1.24
C ALA A 217 -21.86 -13.02 0.77
N ARG A 218 -22.11 -13.29 -0.52
CA ARG A 218 -23.46 -13.44 -1.07
C ARG A 218 -24.18 -14.69 -0.55
N ARG A 219 -23.45 -15.78 -0.29
CA ARG A 219 -23.99 -16.98 0.36
C ARG A 219 -24.44 -16.67 1.79
N LEU A 220 -23.64 -15.90 2.54
CA LEU A 220 -24.01 -15.43 3.88
C LEU A 220 -25.25 -14.52 3.86
N VAL A 221 -25.41 -13.68 2.83
CA VAL A 221 -26.65 -12.90 2.63
C VAL A 221 -27.85 -13.82 2.38
N SER A 222 -27.70 -14.79 1.48
CA SER A 222 -28.77 -15.74 1.14
C SER A 222 -29.19 -16.61 2.33
N ALA A 223 -28.26 -16.93 3.22
CA ALA A 223 -28.51 -17.65 4.47
C ALA A 223 -29.09 -16.76 5.60
N GLY A 224 -29.24 -15.45 5.38
CA GLY A 224 -29.71 -14.49 6.38
C GLY A 224 -28.67 -14.14 7.46
N ALA A 225 -27.43 -14.58 7.31
CA ALA A 225 -26.34 -14.26 8.24
C ALA A 225 -25.81 -12.83 8.04
N LEU A 226 -25.91 -12.29 6.83
CA LEU A 226 -25.66 -10.88 6.48
C LEU A 226 -26.92 -10.25 5.88
N SER A 227 -27.13 -8.96 6.14
CA SER A 227 -28.12 -8.18 5.39
C SER A 227 -27.54 -7.66 4.08
N HIS A 228 -28.41 -7.32 3.12
CA HIS A 228 -27.99 -6.65 1.87
C HIS A 228 -27.31 -5.29 2.15
N GLU A 229 -27.74 -4.58 3.20
CA GLU A 229 -27.12 -3.32 3.62
C GLU A 229 -25.71 -3.55 4.17
N GLU A 230 -25.52 -4.58 5.00
CA GLU A 230 -24.19 -4.96 5.48
C GLU A 230 -23.27 -5.32 4.32
N TYR A 231 -23.73 -6.17 3.38
CA TYR A 231 -22.97 -6.51 2.18
C TYR A 231 -22.60 -5.26 1.36
N GLY A 232 -23.54 -4.31 1.18
CA GLY A 232 -23.27 -3.06 0.47
C GLY A 232 -22.17 -2.19 1.10
N ARG A 233 -21.92 -2.34 2.41
CA ARG A 233 -20.82 -1.65 3.11
C ARG A 233 -19.48 -2.38 3.02
N MET A 234 -19.47 -3.66 2.66
CA MET A 234 -18.26 -4.46 2.50
C MET A 234 -17.56 -4.06 1.20
N VAL A 235 -16.61 -3.13 1.29
CA VAL A 235 -15.89 -2.61 0.12
C VAL A 235 -14.40 -2.55 0.42
N VAL A 236 -13.55 -3.07 -0.48
CA VAL A 236 -12.11 -2.78 -0.47
C VAL A 236 -11.85 -1.45 -1.20
N PRO A 237 -11.44 -0.38 -0.50
CA PRO A 237 -11.39 0.97 -1.04
C PRO A 237 -10.03 1.28 -1.63
N ASN A 238 -9.63 0.54 -2.66
CA ASN A 238 -8.47 0.90 -3.49
C ASN A 238 -8.87 1.03 -4.96
N PHE A 239 -8.08 1.76 -5.72
CA PHE A 239 -8.29 1.96 -7.15
C PHE A 239 -6.95 2.15 -7.86
N PHE A 240 -6.82 1.55 -9.03
CA PHE A 240 -5.58 1.52 -9.80
C PHE A 240 -5.69 2.44 -11.01
N LEU A 241 -4.95 3.55 -10.93
CA LEU A 241 -4.88 4.54 -11.98
C LEU A 241 -4.03 4.05 -13.16
N SER A 242 -4.44 4.44 -14.37
CA SER A 242 -3.67 4.21 -15.59
C SER A 242 -2.43 5.11 -15.66
N ARG A 243 -1.53 4.80 -16.58
CA ARG A 243 -0.32 5.61 -16.80
C ARG A 243 -0.62 7.10 -17.04
N PRO A 244 -1.54 7.50 -17.95
CA PRO A 244 -1.86 8.91 -18.15
C PRO A 244 -2.41 9.59 -16.88
N GLU A 245 -3.18 8.87 -16.06
CA GLU A 245 -3.71 9.41 -14.81
C GLU A 245 -2.62 9.58 -13.75
N LEU A 246 -1.66 8.64 -13.68
CA LEU A 246 -0.50 8.74 -12.78
C LEU A 246 0.43 9.90 -13.16
N GLU A 247 0.63 10.13 -14.46
CA GLU A 247 1.44 11.24 -14.98
C GLU A 247 0.73 12.60 -14.95
N GLY A 248 -0.60 12.59 -14.90
CA GLY A 248 -1.46 13.77 -14.97
C GLY A 248 -1.06 14.93 -14.05
N PRO A 249 -0.79 14.70 -12.74
CA PRO A 249 -0.37 15.76 -11.83
C PRO A 249 0.86 16.54 -12.30
N PHE A 250 1.83 15.90 -12.96
CA PHE A 250 3.06 16.57 -13.41
C PHE A 250 2.85 17.51 -14.60
N ALA A 251 1.74 17.36 -15.33
CA ALA A 251 1.33 18.28 -16.38
C ALA A 251 0.34 19.37 -15.89
N HIS A 252 -0.24 19.19 -14.70
CA HIS A 252 -1.24 20.10 -14.14
C HIS A 252 -0.62 21.49 -13.87
N PRO A 253 -1.30 22.61 -14.18
CA PRO A 253 -0.76 23.97 -14.02
C PRO A 253 -0.21 24.27 -12.63
N GLU A 254 -0.81 23.69 -11.59
CA GLU A 254 -0.36 23.84 -10.20
C GLU A 254 1.03 23.24 -9.95
N LEU A 255 1.41 22.18 -10.67
CA LEU A 255 2.59 21.36 -10.36
C LEU A 255 3.64 21.32 -11.48
N ARG A 256 3.30 21.64 -12.74
CA ARG A 256 4.19 21.56 -13.92
C ARG A 256 5.49 22.37 -13.79
N GLY A 257 5.51 23.41 -12.96
CA GLY A 257 6.70 24.21 -12.64
C GLY A 257 7.36 23.87 -11.30
N ARG A 258 6.72 23.03 -10.48
CA ARG A 258 7.16 22.70 -9.11
C ARG A 258 7.76 21.30 -9.01
N LEU A 259 7.30 20.38 -9.86
CA LEU A 259 7.77 19.01 -9.91
C LEU A 259 8.25 18.65 -11.31
N GLU A 260 9.18 17.71 -11.34
CA GLU A 260 9.68 17.07 -12.53
C GLU A 260 9.56 15.56 -12.37
N LEU A 261 8.78 14.92 -13.23
CA LEU A 261 8.79 13.46 -13.34
C LEU A 261 10.08 13.03 -14.04
N ILE A 262 10.93 12.30 -13.32
CA ILE A 262 12.25 11.85 -13.79
C ILE A 262 12.12 10.48 -14.45
N GLU A 263 11.36 9.58 -13.85
CA GLU A 263 11.24 8.18 -14.29
C GLU A 263 9.85 7.64 -13.99
N HIS A 264 9.31 6.84 -14.91
CA HIS A 264 8.09 6.06 -14.74
C HIS A 264 8.30 4.66 -15.32
N VAL A 265 8.53 3.68 -14.44
CA VAL A 265 8.73 2.27 -14.81
C VAL A 265 7.46 1.50 -14.50
N ARG A 266 7.01 0.64 -15.42
CA ARG A 266 5.94 -0.33 -15.16
C ARG A 266 6.48 -1.74 -15.29
N VAL A 267 6.06 -2.61 -14.38
CA VAL A 267 6.44 -4.02 -14.36
C VAL A 267 5.21 -4.88 -14.09
N ILE A 268 5.28 -6.13 -14.53
CA ILE A 268 4.38 -7.18 -14.05
C ILE A 268 5.16 -7.92 -12.96
N VAL A 269 4.63 -7.89 -11.74
CA VAL A 269 5.23 -8.60 -10.61
C VAL A 269 4.69 -10.02 -10.60
N PRO A 270 5.56 -11.04 -10.68
CA PRO A 270 5.12 -12.43 -10.55
C PRO A 270 4.60 -12.67 -9.13
N ASP A 271 3.56 -13.51 -9.00
CA ASP A 271 3.05 -13.91 -7.69
C ASP A 271 4.07 -14.84 -6.99
N PRO A 272 4.69 -14.39 -5.88
CA PRO A 272 5.67 -15.21 -5.17
C PRO A 272 5.04 -16.44 -4.50
N LEU A 273 3.73 -16.41 -4.21
CA LEU A 273 3.00 -17.57 -3.70
C LEU A 273 2.88 -18.63 -4.80
N TRP A 274 2.55 -18.19 -6.01
CA TRP A 274 2.46 -19.08 -7.18
C TRP A 274 3.80 -19.76 -7.49
N ALA A 275 4.91 -19.01 -7.48
CA ALA A 275 6.24 -19.58 -7.69
C ALA A 275 6.59 -20.68 -6.65
N SER A 276 6.18 -20.49 -5.39
CA SER A 276 6.33 -21.51 -4.35
C SER A 276 5.44 -22.74 -4.61
N PHE A 277 4.22 -22.53 -5.12
CA PHE A 277 3.31 -23.63 -5.48
C PHE A 277 3.85 -24.44 -6.67
N GLU A 278 4.35 -23.79 -7.72
CA GLU A 278 4.96 -24.47 -8.89
C GLU A 278 6.12 -25.38 -8.48
N THR A 279 6.87 -25.00 -7.45
CA THR A 279 7.97 -25.80 -6.93
C THR A 279 7.51 -26.97 -6.05
N THR A 280 6.44 -26.79 -5.28
CA THR A 280 6.05 -27.72 -4.20
C THR A 280 4.83 -28.58 -4.51
N GLY A 281 3.96 -28.15 -5.44
CA GLY A 281 2.65 -28.74 -5.69
C GLY A 281 1.68 -28.70 -4.50
N ASN A 282 2.01 -27.97 -3.43
CA ASN A 282 1.26 -28.02 -2.18
C ASN A 282 0.11 -27.00 -2.17
N GLY A 283 -1.05 -27.40 -2.68
CA GLY A 283 -2.24 -26.56 -2.75
C GLY A 283 -2.76 -26.09 -1.38
N ALA A 284 -2.55 -26.88 -0.32
CA ALA A 284 -2.95 -26.50 1.03
C ALA A 284 -2.09 -25.36 1.59
N ALA A 285 -0.76 -25.45 1.41
CA ALA A 285 0.15 -24.37 1.80
C ALA A 285 -0.08 -23.10 0.99
N PHE A 286 -0.35 -23.24 -0.32
CA PHE A 286 -0.69 -22.12 -1.20
C PHE A 286 -1.99 -21.43 -0.77
N GLY A 287 -3.08 -22.18 -0.58
CA GLY A 287 -4.37 -21.64 -0.15
C GLY A 287 -4.28 -20.91 1.20
N ALA A 288 -3.57 -21.49 2.18
CA ALA A 288 -3.36 -20.84 3.47
C ALA A 288 -2.55 -19.54 3.35
N ALA A 289 -1.51 -19.52 2.51
CA ALA A 289 -0.71 -18.32 2.29
C ALA A 289 -1.48 -17.22 1.55
N PHE A 290 -2.27 -17.58 0.54
CA PHE A 290 -3.12 -16.66 -0.21
C PHE A 290 -4.20 -16.05 0.68
N VAL A 291 -4.93 -16.89 1.42
CA VAL A 291 -5.97 -16.41 2.36
C VAL A 291 -5.37 -15.48 3.40
N GLY A 292 -4.23 -15.84 3.99
CA GLY A 292 -3.56 -14.96 4.95
C GLY A 292 -3.16 -13.61 4.36
N TRP A 293 -2.65 -13.60 3.12
CA TRP A 293 -2.33 -12.36 2.41
C TRP A 293 -3.56 -11.51 2.10
N LEU A 294 -4.62 -12.11 1.56
CA LEU A 294 -5.87 -11.42 1.23
C LEU A 294 -6.52 -10.84 2.48
N ARG A 295 -6.61 -11.66 3.53
CA ARG A 295 -7.20 -11.32 4.83
C ARG A 295 -6.51 -10.13 5.48
N ALA A 296 -5.17 -10.06 5.40
CA ALA A 296 -4.38 -9.02 6.02
C ALA A 296 -4.77 -7.58 5.59
N PHE A 297 -5.21 -7.38 4.35
CA PHE A 297 -5.60 -6.06 3.86
C PHE A 297 -7.13 -5.87 3.71
N SER A 298 -7.90 -6.95 3.60
CA SER A 298 -9.34 -6.85 3.28
C SER A 298 -10.28 -7.09 4.46
N GLU A 299 -9.89 -7.83 5.51
CA GLU A 299 -10.81 -8.19 6.61
C GLU A 299 -11.41 -6.97 7.31
N SER A 300 -10.57 -5.99 7.64
CA SER A 300 -11.01 -4.76 8.32
C SER A 300 -11.99 -3.95 7.48
N CYS A 301 -11.77 -3.86 6.16
CA CYS A 301 -12.64 -3.13 5.25
C CYS A 301 -13.95 -3.87 4.97
N LEU A 302 -13.94 -5.20 5.00
CA LEU A 302 -15.11 -6.03 4.74
C LEU A 302 -15.91 -6.29 6.04
N PHE A 303 -15.32 -6.98 7.01
CA PHE A 303 -16.02 -7.41 8.23
C PHE A 303 -16.01 -6.34 9.34
N GLY A 304 -15.07 -5.39 9.29
CA GLY A 304 -15.12 -4.19 10.14
C GLY A 304 -16.27 -3.23 9.75
N ALA A 305 -16.72 -3.27 8.49
CA ALA A 305 -17.81 -2.43 7.98
C ALA A 305 -19.23 -2.96 8.31
N LEU A 306 -19.34 -4.12 8.94
CA LEU A 306 -20.64 -4.66 9.39
C LEU A 306 -21.31 -3.74 10.43
N GLY A 307 -22.62 -3.89 10.60
CA GLY A 307 -23.44 -2.97 11.40
C GLY A 307 -22.96 -2.80 12.85
N PRO A 308 -23.11 -1.62 13.47
CA PRO A 308 -22.57 -1.32 14.80
C PRO A 308 -23.11 -2.23 15.91
N GLY A 309 -24.26 -2.86 15.69
CA GLY A 309 -24.82 -3.86 16.61
C GLY A 309 -24.10 -5.22 16.62
N ARG A 310 -23.20 -5.48 15.69
CA ARG A 310 -22.40 -6.73 15.64
C ARG A 310 -21.26 -6.66 16.66
N SER A 311 -21.22 -7.64 17.55
CA SER A 311 -20.10 -7.85 18.47
C SER A 311 -18.81 -8.22 17.72
N VAL A 312 -17.66 -7.99 18.37
CA VAL A 312 -16.34 -8.37 17.84
C VAL A 312 -16.29 -9.87 17.52
N ASP A 313 -16.88 -10.72 18.38
CA ASP A 313 -16.89 -12.17 18.18
C ASP A 313 -17.76 -12.59 16.99
N GLU A 314 -18.88 -11.92 16.74
CA GLU A 314 -19.71 -12.20 15.55
C GLU A 314 -18.98 -11.83 14.26
N ARG A 315 -18.34 -10.66 14.22
CA ARG A 315 -17.54 -10.22 13.07
C ARG A 315 -16.42 -11.21 12.78
N ARG A 316 -15.69 -11.63 13.83
CA ARG A 316 -14.62 -12.61 13.73
C ARG A 316 -15.14 -13.96 13.21
N ARG A 317 -16.26 -14.47 13.73
CA ARG A 317 -16.85 -15.73 13.25
C ARG A 317 -17.24 -15.68 11.77
N LEU A 318 -17.85 -14.58 11.32
CA LEU A 318 -18.22 -14.39 9.92
C LEU A 318 -16.98 -14.30 9.02
N ALA A 319 -15.95 -13.57 9.45
CA ALA A 319 -14.68 -13.48 8.75
C ALA A 319 -14.00 -14.86 8.66
N ASP A 320 -13.81 -15.53 9.80
CA ASP A 320 -13.18 -16.85 9.88
C ASP A 320 -13.87 -17.86 8.98
N HIS A 321 -15.21 -17.86 8.97
CA HIS A 321 -16.01 -18.68 8.09
C HIS A 321 -15.71 -18.36 6.62
N ALA A 322 -15.83 -17.09 6.21
CA ALA A 322 -15.68 -16.71 4.81
C ALA A 322 -14.27 -16.97 4.24
N TYR A 323 -13.23 -16.62 5.01
CA TYR A 323 -11.84 -16.88 4.63
C TYR A 323 -11.50 -18.37 4.67
N GLY A 324 -12.14 -19.15 5.56
CA GLY A 324 -11.99 -20.60 5.62
C GLY A 324 -12.50 -21.28 4.35
N GLU A 325 -13.72 -20.95 3.93
CA GLU A 325 -14.32 -21.48 2.69
C GLU A 325 -13.48 -21.12 1.46
N LEU A 326 -13.02 -19.87 1.36
CA LEU A 326 -12.10 -19.45 0.29
C LEU A 326 -10.82 -20.29 0.29
N GLY A 327 -10.22 -20.54 1.46
CA GLY A 327 -9.01 -21.34 1.57
C GLY A 327 -9.20 -22.77 1.06
N ASP A 328 -10.36 -23.36 1.35
CA ASP A 328 -10.72 -24.69 0.86
C ASP A 328 -10.99 -24.72 -0.65
N GLU A 329 -11.60 -23.67 -1.20
CA GLU A 329 -11.77 -23.49 -2.64
C GLU A 329 -10.42 -23.41 -3.36
N ILE A 330 -9.54 -22.51 -2.93
CA ILE A 330 -8.22 -22.31 -3.55
C ILE A 330 -7.34 -23.54 -3.40
N ARG A 331 -7.45 -24.27 -2.28
CA ARG A 331 -6.77 -25.56 -2.13
C ARG A 331 -7.17 -26.57 -3.21
N ARG A 332 -8.45 -26.55 -3.64
CA ARG A 332 -8.96 -27.43 -4.71
C ARG A 332 -8.65 -26.91 -6.11
N GLN A 333 -8.57 -25.59 -6.29
CA GLN A 333 -8.31 -24.94 -7.58
C GLN A 333 -7.27 -23.80 -7.42
N PRO A 334 -5.98 -24.12 -7.21
CA PRO A 334 -4.95 -23.11 -6.98
C PRO A 334 -4.81 -22.09 -8.11
N GLU A 335 -5.04 -22.50 -9.36
CA GLU A 335 -4.95 -21.65 -10.54
C GLU A 335 -5.90 -20.45 -10.49
N ALA A 336 -7.05 -20.59 -9.81
CA ALA A 336 -8.06 -19.55 -9.68
C ALA A 336 -7.60 -18.35 -8.82
N ALA A 337 -6.51 -18.49 -8.07
CA ALA A 337 -5.95 -17.44 -7.21
C ALA A 337 -4.68 -16.80 -7.79
N ARG A 338 -4.24 -17.23 -8.98
CA ARG A 338 -3.01 -16.76 -9.61
C ARG A 338 -3.13 -15.31 -10.06
N CYS A 339 -2.32 -14.44 -9.46
CA CYS A 339 -2.26 -13.03 -9.84
C CYS A 339 -0.98 -12.70 -10.63
N ALA A 340 -1.05 -11.67 -11.47
CA ALA A 340 0.08 -11.08 -12.18
C ALA A 340 -0.04 -9.55 -12.11
N TRP A 341 0.23 -9.00 -10.92
CA TRP A 341 -0.01 -7.61 -10.60
C TRP A 341 0.83 -6.66 -11.45
N ARG A 342 0.17 -5.66 -12.04
CA ARG A 342 0.85 -4.55 -12.69
C ARG A 342 1.17 -3.47 -11.66
N MET A 343 2.45 -3.15 -11.55
CA MET A 343 2.97 -2.13 -10.64
C MET A 343 3.67 -1.04 -11.45
N ALA A 344 3.59 0.19 -10.97
CA ALA A 344 4.35 1.33 -11.46
C ALA A 344 5.27 1.86 -10.35
N ALA A 345 6.49 2.25 -10.72
CA ALA A 345 7.36 3.08 -9.91
C ALA A 345 7.52 4.44 -10.59
N LEU A 346 7.23 5.51 -9.85
CA LEU A 346 7.44 6.89 -10.26
C LEU A 346 8.56 7.49 -9.43
N ARG A 347 9.53 8.12 -10.09
CA ARG A 347 10.55 8.95 -9.45
C ARG A 347 10.36 10.38 -9.89
N PHE A 348 10.21 11.30 -8.95
CA PHE A 348 10.08 12.72 -9.26
C PHE A 348 10.88 13.60 -8.31
N ARG A 349 11.21 14.80 -8.79
CA ARG A 349 12.03 15.78 -8.08
C ARG A 349 11.26 17.08 -7.93
N LYS A 350 11.41 17.75 -6.78
CA LYS A 350 10.97 19.14 -6.62
C LYS A 350 11.97 20.08 -7.28
N ARG A 351 11.48 20.97 -8.14
CA ARG A 351 12.30 21.98 -8.84
C ARG A 351 12.80 23.06 -7.89
#